data_AF-B0LNV2-F1
#
_entry.id   AF-B0LNV2-F1
#
_cell.length_a   1.000
_cell.length_b   1.000
_cell.length_c   1.000
_cell.angle_alpha   90.00
_cell.angle_beta   90.00
_cell.angle_gamma   90.00
#
_symmetry.space_group_name_H-M   'P 1'
#
loop_
_entity.id
_entity.type
_entity.pdbx_description
1 polymer ?
#
loop_
_entity_poly.entity_id
_entity_poly.type
_entity_poly.pdbx_seq_one_letter_code
_entity_poly.pdbx_strand_id
1 'polypeptide(L)'
;MTRVRRGYIARRRRTKMRLFASTFRGAHSRLTRTIAQQKIRALVSAHRDRGRQKRNFRRLWITRINAVIRENGVCYNYRKFINDLSKR
;
A
#
# COMPACT_ATOMS: atom_id res chain seq x y z
N MET A 1 -19.22 33.66 -32.69
CA MET A 1 -18.50 32.64 -31.90
C MET A 1 -19.28 31.33 -31.89
N THR A 2 -18.63 30.19 -32.14
CA THR A 2 -19.31 28.87 -32.25
C THR A 2 -19.38 28.17 -30.89
N ARG A 3 -20.56 27.74 -30.46
CA ARG A 3 -20.77 27.03 -29.18
C ARG A 3 -20.26 25.58 -29.23
N VAL A 4 -19.22 25.25 -28.49
CA VAL A 4 -18.73 23.86 -28.34
C VAL A 4 -19.44 23.15 -27.20
N ARG A 5 -20.11 22.03 -27.49
CA ARG A 5 -20.76 21.17 -26.48
C ARG A 5 -19.76 20.19 -25.87
N ARG A 6 -19.96 19.85 -24.59
CA ARG A 6 -19.14 18.89 -23.81
C ARG A 6 -19.00 17.49 -24.44
N GLY A 7 -20.00 17.04 -25.20
CA GLY A 7 -20.01 15.71 -25.82
C GLY A 7 -19.77 14.55 -24.85
N TYR A 8 -19.03 13.53 -25.32
CA TYR A 8 -18.77 12.29 -24.58
C TYR A 8 -17.58 12.38 -23.60
N ILE A 9 -16.84 13.49 -23.57
CA ILE A 9 -15.59 13.62 -22.80
C ILE A 9 -15.83 13.33 -21.32
N ALA A 10 -16.92 13.88 -20.75
CA ALA A 10 -17.28 13.63 -19.35
C ALA A 10 -17.72 12.19 -19.07
N ARG A 11 -18.31 11.49 -20.05
CA ARG A 11 -18.66 10.06 -19.94
C ARG A 11 -17.39 9.22 -19.95
N ARG A 12 -16.48 9.45 -20.90
CA ARG A 12 -15.19 8.74 -21.00
C ARG A 12 -14.37 8.83 -19.70
N ARG A 13 -14.29 10.03 -19.09
CA ARG A 13 -13.63 10.21 -17.78
C ARG A 13 -14.29 9.38 -16.67
N ARG A 14 -15.62 9.35 -16.61
CA ARG A 14 -16.36 8.55 -15.61
C ARG A 14 -16.18 7.06 -15.81
N THR A 15 -16.19 6.57 -17.05
CA THR A 15 -15.94 5.16 -17.36
C THR A 15 -14.53 4.73 -16.93
N LYS A 16 -13.50 5.54 -17.20
CA LYS A 16 -12.12 5.28 -16.72
C LYS A 16 -12.04 5.21 -15.19
N MET A 17 -12.74 6.11 -14.48
CA MET A 17 -12.77 6.06 -13.01
C MET A 17 -13.54 4.86 -12.47
N ARG A 18 -14.65 4.46 -13.11
CA ARG A 18 -15.42 3.28 -12.71
C ARG A 18 -14.62 1.99 -12.91
N LEU A 19 -13.81 1.90 -13.98
CA LEU A 19 -12.92 0.76 -14.21
C LEU A 19 -11.93 0.57 -13.04
N PHE A 20 -11.40 1.66 -12.48
CA PHE A 20 -10.52 1.60 -11.31
C PHE A 20 -11.24 1.10 -10.04
N ALA A 21 -12.52 1.41 -9.90
CA ALA A 21 -13.31 1.13 -8.70
C ALA A 21 -14.22 -0.12 -8.85
N SER A 22 -14.00 -0.97 -9.85
CA SER A 22 -14.88 -2.12 -10.17
C SER A 22 -15.08 -3.05 -8.98
N THR A 23 -14.01 -3.34 -8.24
CA THR A 23 -14.00 -4.26 -7.10
C THR A 23 -14.43 -3.59 -5.78
N PHE A 24 -14.78 -2.29 -5.80
CA PHE A 24 -15.14 -1.59 -4.56
C PHE A 24 -16.55 -1.99 -4.09
N ARG A 25 -16.71 -2.20 -2.79
CA ARG A 25 -17.96 -2.67 -2.19
C ARG A 25 -19.05 -1.60 -2.25
N GLY A 26 -20.27 -2.00 -2.62
CA GLY A 26 -21.49 -1.19 -2.51
C GLY A 26 -21.45 0.11 -3.33
N ALA A 27 -21.79 1.24 -2.68
CA ALA A 27 -21.88 2.55 -3.34
C ALA A 27 -20.55 3.05 -3.92
N HIS A 28 -19.42 2.50 -3.45
CA HIS A 28 -18.07 2.90 -3.87
C HIS A 28 -17.70 2.49 -5.31
N SER A 29 -18.41 1.53 -5.92
CA SER A 29 -18.26 1.14 -7.33
C SER A 29 -19.36 1.70 -8.25
N ARG A 30 -20.46 2.20 -7.67
CA ARG A 30 -21.65 2.64 -8.40
C ARG A 30 -21.73 4.16 -8.58
N LEU A 31 -21.60 4.93 -7.51
CA LEU A 31 -21.83 6.37 -7.47
C LEU A 31 -20.58 7.16 -7.88
N THR A 32 -20.69 8.03 -8.90
CA THR A 32 -19.51 8.70 -9.49
C THR A 32 -18.80 9.67 -8.55
N ARG A 33 -19.56 10.34 -7.66
CA ARG A 33 -18.97 11.24 -6.65
C ARG A 33 -18.19 10.45 -5.62
N THR A 34 -18.78 9.37 -5.13
CA THR A 34 -18.15 8.48 -4.15
C THR A 34 -16.91 7.78 -4.73
N ILE A 35 -16.97 7.30 -5.98
CA ILE A 35 -15.82 6.72 -6.69
C ILE A 35 -14.65 7.69 -6.71
N ALA A 36 -14.88 8.98 -6.99
CA ALA A 36 -13.81 9.97 -7.04
C ALA A 36 -13.12 10.14 -5.69
N GLN A 37 -13.89 10.21 -4.60
CA GLN A 37 -13.36 10.27 -3.23
C GLN A 37 -12.55 9.01 -2.87
N GLN A 38 -13.10 7.84 -3.18
CA GLN A 38 -12.44 6.57 -2.86
C GLN A 38 -11.17 6.37 -3.67
N LYS A 39 -11.16 6.77 -4.95
CA LYS A 39 -9.96 6.75 -5.79
C LYS A 39 -8.82 7.54 -5.15
N ILE A 40 -9.10 8.75 -4.66
CA ILE A 40 -8.08 9.58 -3.99
C ILE A 40 -7.56 8.89 -2.73
N ARG A 41 -8.46 8.38 -1.87
CA ARG A 41 -8.10 7.67 -0.64
C ARG A 41 -7.26 6.41 -0.90
N ALA A 42 -7.62 5.65 -1.93
CA ALA A 42 -6.90 4.44 -2.33
C ALA A 42 -5.47 4.76 -2.79
N LEU A 43 -5.31 5.79 -3.63
CA LEU A 43 -3.99 6.22 -4.12
C LEU A 43 -3.10 6.74 -2.99
N VAL A 44 -3.65 7.51 -2.06
CA VAL A 44 -2.91 7.99 -0.88
C VAL A 44 -2.45 6.82 -0.01
N SER A 45 -3.31 5.82 0.22
CA SER A 45 -2.97 4.65 1.02
C SER A 45 -1.91 3.80 0.32
N ALA A 46 -2.06 3.54 -0.99
CA ALA A 46 -1.05 2.84 -1.78
C ALA A 46 0.33 3.51 -1.73
N HIS A 47 0.39 4.85 -1.81
CA HIS A 47 1.66 5.57 -1.68
C HIS A 47 2.28 5.42 -0.29
N ARG A 48 1.47 5.58 0.77
CA ARG A 48 1.90 5.40 2.16
C ARG A 48 2.41 3.97 2.43
N ASP A 49 1.68 2.98 1.96
CA ASP A 49 1.94 1.58 2.29
C ASP A 49 3.16 1.02 1.55
N ARG A 50 3.54 1.56 0.38
CA ARG A 50 4.84 1.26 -0.25
C ARG A 50 6.02 1.58 0.67
N GLY A 51 5.95 2.66 1.44
CA GLY A 51 6.96 2.99 2.44
C GLY A 51 6.91 2.07 3.66
N ARG A 52 5.70 1.76 4.15
CA ARG A 52 5.48 0.87 5.30
C ARG A 52 5.90 -0.57 5.02
N GLN A 53 5.70 -1.07 3.80
CA GLN A 53 6.06 -2.42 3.38
C GLN A 53 7.54 -2.72 3.62
N LYS A 54 8.42 -1.77 3.31
CA LYS A 54 9.87 -1.88 3.58
C LYS A 54 10.17 -2.08 5.07
N ARG A 55 9.46 -1.34 5.93
CA ARG A 55 9.60 -1.45 7.41
C ARG A 55 9.02 -2.77 7.93
N ASN A 56 7.88 -3.20 7.39
CA ASN A 56 7.21 -4.44 7.78
C ASN A 56 8.06 -5.66 7.44
N PHE A 57 8.67 -5.70 6.25
CA PHE A 57 9.58 -6.79 5.89
C PHE A 57 10.82 -6.82 6.78
N ARG A 58 11.44 -5.66 7.05
CA ARG A 58 12.56 -5.58 8.01
C ARG A 58 12.15 -6.13 9.38
N ARG A 59 10.98 -5.74 9.89
CA ARG A 59 10.45 -6.24 11.18
C ARG A 59 10.26 -7.75 11.15
N LEU A 60 9.71 -8.29 10.07
CA LEU A 60 9.53 -9.74 9.88
C LEU A 60 10.88 -10.47 9.87
N TRP A 61 11.86 -9.96 9.15
CA TRP A 61 13.20 -10.56 9.08
C TRP A 61 13.89 -10.57 10.45
N ILE A 62 13.84 -9.45 11.18
CA ILE A 62 14.36 -9.38 12.56
C ILE A 62 13.69 -10.44 13.44
N THR A 63 12.37 -10.60 13.32
CA THR A 63 11.60 -11.59 14.12
C THR A 63 12.04 -13.01 13.78
N ARG A 64 12.20 -13.34 12.49
CA ARG A 64 12.66 -14.66 12.04
C ARG A 64 14.09 -14.96 12.49
N ILE A 65 15.00 -14.01 12.31
CA ILE A 65 16.41 -14.14 12.75
C ILE A 65 16.47 -14.33 14.27
N ASN A 66 15.69 -13.55 15.03
CA ASN A 66 15.66 -13.68 16.48
C ASN A 66 15.11 -15.03 16.96
N ALA A 67 14.16 -15.64 16.24
CA ALA A 67 13.66 -16.98 16.55
C ALA A 67 14.77 -18.03 16.40
N VAL A 68 15.48 -18.03 15.27
CA VAL A 68 16.60 -18.97 15.00
C VAL A 68 17.74 -18.80 16.01
N ILE A 69 18.13 -17.57 16.33
CA ILE A 69 19.22 -17.30 17.28
C ILE A 69 18.91 -17.83 18.68
N ARG A 70 17.64 -17.76 19.10
CA ARG A 70 17.21 -18.26 20.41
C ARG A 70 17.29 -19.78 20.53
N GLU A 71 17.12 -20.51 19.43
CA GLU A 71 17.27 -21.97 19.41
C GLU A 71 18.74 -22.39 19.59
N ASN A 72 19.69 -21.58 19.11
CA ASN A 72 21.12 -21.89 19.16
C ASN A 72 21.82 -21.54 20.50
N GLY A 73 21.08 -21.06 21.52
CA GLY A 73 21.63 -20.84 22.86
C GLY A 73 20.87 -19.80 23.70
N VAL A 74 20.72 -20.08 25.00
CA VAL A 74 19.85 -19.35 25.94
C VAL A 74 20.21 -17.86 26.13
N CYS A 75 21.47 -17.48 25.87
CA CYS A 75 21.99 -16.12 26.10
C CYS A 75 22.21 -15.29 24.82
N TYR A 76 21.87 -15.86 23.65
CA TYR A 76 22.05 -15.23 22.35
C TYR A 76 20.77 -14.46 21.98
N ASN A 77 20.92 -13.15 21.81
CA ASN A 77 19.84 -12.24 21.45
C ASN A 77 20.21 -11.54 20.14
N TYR A 78 19.20 -11.18 19.33
CA TYR A 78 19.39 -10.47 18.06
C TYR A 78 20.38 -9.30 18.15
N ARG A 79 20.31 -8.50 19.23
CA ARG A 79 21.20 -7.35 19.44
C ARG A 79 22.68 -7.74 19.60
N LYS A 80 22.98 -8.82 20.34
CA LYS A 80 24.36 -9.31 20.51
C LYS A 80 24.91 -9.82 19.18
N PHE A 81 24.13 -10.66 18.49
CA PHE A 81 24.49 -11.21 17.19
C PHE A 81 24.83 -10.13 16.13
N ILE A 82 23.98 -9.10 15.99
CA ILE A 82 24.26 -8.01 15.04
C ILE A 82 25.49 -7.19 15.45
N ASN A 83 25.70 -6.97 16.75
CA ASN A 83 26.88 -6.27 17.24
C ASN A 83 28.17 -7.05 16.95
N ASP A 84 28.14 -8.36 17.12
CA ASP A 84 29.28 -9.23 16.86
C ASP A 84 29.58 -9.32 15.36
N LEU A 85 28.55 -9.34 14.50
CA LEU A 85 28.71 -9.24 13.04
C LEU A 85 29.29 -7.90 12.59
N SER A 86 29.00 -6.81 13.29
CA SER A 86 29.45 -5.45 12.92
C SER A 86 30.87 -5.12 13.42
N LYS A 87 31.38 -5.86 14.40
CA LYS A 87 32.73 -5.71 14.94
C LYS A 87 33.78 -6.48 14.13
N ARG A 88 33.33 -7.34 13.23
CA ARG A 88 34.16 -8.11 12.30
C ARG A 88 34.29 -7.34 10.99
#